data_AF-A0A7C5ALW3-F1
#
_entry.id   AF-A0A7C5ALW3-F1
#
_cell.length_a   1.000
_cell.length_b   1.000
_cell.length_c   1.000
_cell.angle_alpha   90.00
_cell.angle_beta   90.00
_cell.angle_gamma   90.00
#
_symmetry.space_group_name_H-M   'P 1'
#
loop_
_entity.id
_entity.type
_entity.pdbx_description
1 polymer ?
#
loop_
_entity_poly.entity_id
_entity_poly.type
_entity_poly.pdbx_seq_one_letter_code
_entity_poly.pdbx_strand_id
1 'polypeptide(L)' 'MAWNPDPKVAAAREFGRKFGKDVVVILSLNTAQGTIEYASYGETKGLCSTARKLADVAFEDVMREWQ' A
#
# COMPACT_ATOMS: atom_id res chain seq x y z
N MET A 1 -7.73 -13.42 8.40
CA MET A 1 -6.36 -13.19 7.87
C MET A 1 -5.40 -13.35 9.01
N ALA A 2 -4.23 -13.98 8.79
CA ALA A 2 -3.16 -13.92 9.78
C ALA A 2 -2.83 -12.45 10.03
N TRP A 3 -2.77 -12.06 11.30
CA TRP A 3 -2.38 -10.71 11.68
C TRP A 3 -1.00 -10.42 11.07
N ASN A 4 -0.92 -9.45 10.16
CA ASN A 4 0.36 -8.95 9.69
C ASN A 4 0.84 -7.90 10.69
N PRO A 5 1.95 -8.12 11.42
CA PRO A 5 2.43 -7.21 12.46
C PRO A 5 3.13 -5.97 11.89
N ASP A 6 3.23 -5.86 10.55
CA ASP A 6 3.88 -4.73 9.90
C ASP A 6 3.12 -3.41 10.19
N PRO A 7 3.79 -2.41 10.79
CA PRO A 7 3.15 -1.15 11.17
C PRO A 7 2.61 -0.37 9.97
N LYS A 8 3.21 -0.48 8.78
CA LYS A 8 2.73 0.20 7.57
C LYS A 8 1.42 -0.43 7.08
N VAL A 9 1.31 -1.76 7.16
CA VAL A 9 0.06 -2.48 6.81
C VAL A 9 -1.03 -2.22 7.86
N ALA A 10 -0.66 -2.07 9.13
CA ALA A 10 -1.61 -1.64 10.17
C ALA A 10 -2.19 -0.26 9.85
N ALA A 11 -1.35 0.71 9.47
CA ALA A 11 -1.81 2.04 9.07
C ALA A 11 -2.74 2.01 7.84
N ALA A 12 -2.40 1.22 6.82
CA ALA A 12 -3.25 1.04 5.64
C ALA A 12 -4.62 0.41 5.99
N ARG A 13 -4.63 -0.55 6.93
CA ARG A 13 -5.87 -1.15 7.46
C ARG A 13 -6.70 -0.15 8.24
N GLU A 14 -6.08 0.65 9.11
CA GLU A 14 -6.79 1.68 9.88
C GLU A 14 -7.40 2.75 8.97
N PHE A 15 -6.68 3.15 7.92
CA PHE A 15 -7.22 4.02 6.87
C PHE A 15 -8.47 3.40 6.23
N GLY A 16 -8.38 2.13 5.81
CA GLY A 16 -9.51 1.41 5.21
C GLY A 16 -10.74 1.37 6.12
N ARG A 17 -10.52 1.04 7.41
CA ARG A 17 -11.59 1.04 8.43
C ARG A 17 -12.20 2.43 8.66
N LYS A 18 -11.38 3.48 8.67
CA LYS A 18 -11.83 4.86 8.92
C LYS A 18 -12.67 5.42 7.78
N PHE A 19 -12.37 5.04 6.54
CA PHE A 19 -12.98 5.63 5.35
C PHE A 19 -13.89 4.65 4.57
N GLY A 20 -14.15 3.46 5.12
CA GLY A 20 -15.00 2.45 4.50
C GLY A 20 -14.44 1.99 3.15
N LYS A 21 -13.15 1.62 3.12
CA LYS A 21 -12.47 1.14 1.91
C LYS A 21 -11.98 -0.29 2.11
N ASP A 22 -12.31 -1.14 1.14
CA ASP A 22 -11.99 -2.57 1.19
C ASP A 22 -10.58 -2.86 0.64
N VAL A 23 -10.02 -1.91 -0.11
CA VAL A 23 -8.67 -1.94 -0.69
C VAL A 23 -8.01 -0.59 -0.44
N VAL A 24 -6.77 -0.62 0.08
CA VAL A 24 -5.97 0.57 0.35
C VAL A 24 -4.55 0.36 -0.15
N VAL A 25 -4.01 1.35 -0.85
CA VAL A 25 -2.61 1.43 -1.25
C VAL A 25 -2.09 2.78 -0.78
N ILE A 26 -0.97 2.77 -0.07
CA ILE A 26 -0.25 3.97 0.39
C ILE A 26 1.10 3.94 -0.30
N LEU A 27 1.41 4.99 -1.06
CA LEU A 27 2.74 5.27 -1.60
C LEU A 27 3.37 6.36 -0.75
N SER A 28 4.62 6.14 -0.34
CA SER A 28 5.39 7.08 0.47
C SER A 28 6.73 7.36 -0.19
N LEU A 29 7.06 8.63 -0.36
CA LEU A 29 8.29 9.09 -0.95
C LEU A 29 9.07 9.91 0.08
N ASN A 30 10.33 9.59 0.29
CA ASN A 30 11.27 10.45 1.00
C ASN A 30 12.18 11.14 -0.01
N THR A 31 11.81 12.38 -0.37
CA THR A 31 12.54 13.18 -1.36
C THR A 31 13.97 13.51 -0.94
N ALA A 32 14.27 13.58 0.35
CA ALA A 32 15.62 13.85 0.85
C ALA A 32 16.54 12.63 0.75
N GLN A 33 15.98 11.42 0.84
CA GLN A 33 16.73 10.15 0.75
C GLN A 33 16.61 9.48 -0.61
N GLY A 34 15.74 9.98 -1.50
CA GLY A 34 15.44 9.38 -2.80
C GLY A 34 14.79 8.00 -2.69
N THR A 35 14.08 7.71 -1.60
CA THR A 35 13.45 6.40 -1.40
C THR A 35 11.95 6.46 -1.69
N ILE A 36 11.46 5.47 -2.45
CA ILE A 36 10.03 5.21 -2.64
C ILE A 36 9.72 3.90 -1.93
N GLU A 37 8.63 3.87 -1.18
CA GLU A 37 8.09 2.66 -0.57
C GLU A 37 6.57 2.64 -0.72
N TYR A 38 5.96 1.47 -0.53
CA TYR A 38 4.50 1.36 -0.48
C TYR A 38 4.04 0.42 0.61
N ALA A 39 2.78 0.58 1.01
CA ALA A 39 2.03 -0.34 1.84
C ALA A 39 0.68 -0.62 1.21
N SER A 40 0.26 -1.89 1.20
CA SER A 40 -1.02 -2.30 0.61
C SER A 40 -1.83 -3.13 1.60
N TYR A 41 -3.14 -2.92 1.62
CA TYR A 41 -4.08 -3.66 2.44
C TYR A 41 -5.33 -4.02 1.63
N GLY A 42 -5.84 -5.24 1.84
CA GLY A 42 -7.15 -5.66 1.38
C GLY A 42 -7.93 -6.31 2.53
N GLU A 43 -9.24 -6.14 2.56
CA GLU A 43 -10.09 -6.66 3.64
C GLU A 43 -10.18 -8.20 3.62
N THR A 44 -10.05 -8.80 2.44
CA THR A 44 -10.10 -10.26 2.24
C THR A 44 -8.82 -10.75 1.54
N LYS A 45 -8.56 -12.07 1.55
CA LYS A 45 -7.39 -12.65 0.87
C LYS A 45 -7.35 -12.31 -0.64
N GLY A 46 -8.51 -12.33 -1.31
CA GLY A 46 -8.60 -11.96 -2.73
C GLY A 46 -8.32 -10.48 -2.97
N LEU A 47 -8.81 -9.63 -2.07
CA LEU A 47 -8.55 -8.19 -2.11
C LEU A 47 -7.09 -7.86 -1.77
N CYS A 48 -6.42 -8.60 -0.88
CA CYS A 48 -4.99 -8.43 -0.63
C CYS A 48 -4.14 -8.67 -1.89
N SER A 49 -4.46 -9.72 -2.68
CA SER A 49 -3.76 -9.96 -3.95
C SER A 49 -3.99 -8.83 -4.94
N THR A 50 -5.22 -8.33 -5.01
CA THR A 50 -5.58 -7.19 -5.87
C THR A 50 -4.86 -5.92 -5.42
N ALA A 51 -4.86 -5.62 -4.12
CA ALA A 51 -4.18 -4.48 -3.50
C ALA A 51 -2.68 -4.48 -3.82
N ARG A 52 -2.04 -5.66 -3.75
CA ARG A 52 -0.63 -5.80 -4.09
C ARG A 52 -0.35 -5.54 -5.57
N LYS A 53 -1.13 -6.13 -6.48
CA LYS A 53 -0.99 -5.88 -7.93
C LYS A 53 -1.15 -4.40 -8.28
N LEU A 54 -2.13 -3.73 -7.67
CA LEU A 54 -2.34 -2.30 -7.86
C LEU A 54 -1.16 -1.48 -7.31
N ALA A 55 -0.64 -1.85 -6.15
CA ALA A 55 0.50 -1.19 -5.55
C ALA A 55 1.77 -1.37 -6.38
N ASP A 56 2.01 -2.57 -6.92
CA ASP A 56 3.15 -2.84 -7.81
C ASP A 56 3.09 -1.95 -9.06
N VAL A 57 1.94 -1.91 -9.76
CA VAL A 57 1.77 -1.07 -10.97
C VAL A 57 1.97 0.42 -10.65
N ALA A 58 1.35 0.91 -9.57
CA ALA A 58 1.48 2.31 -9.19
C ALA A 58 2.92 2.66 -8.75
N PHE A 59 3.60 1.74 -8.07
CA PHE A 59 4.99 1.92 -7.68
C PHE A 59 5.93 1.95 -8.89
N GLU A 60 5.75 1.06 -9.86
CA GLU A 60 6.52 1.05 -11.11
C GLU A 60 6.34 2.35 -11.90
N ASP A 61 5.10 2.85 -12.00
CA ASP A 61 4.81 4.11 -12.70
C ASP A 61 5.45 5.31 -12.00
N VAL A 62 5.32 5.39 -10.67
CA VAL A 62 5.98 6.44 -9.87
C VAL A 62 7.50 6.36 -9.97
N MET A 63 8.09 5.17 -9.97
CA MET A 63 9.54 5.02 -10.18
C MET A 63 9.99 5.49 -11.56
N ARG A 64 9.19 5.30 -12.61
CA ARG A 64 9.52 5.79 -13.97
C ARG A 64 9.55 7.31 -14.06
N GLU A 65 8.59 7.99 -13.44
CA GLU A 65 8.51 9.45 -13.45
C GLU A 65 9.59 10.11 -12.58
N TRP A 66 10.13 9.39 -11.59
CA TRP A 66 11.12 9.93 -10.65
C TRP A 66 12.58 9.68 -11.05
N GLN A 67 12.82 9.01 -12.18
CA GLN A 67 14.13 8.88 -12.82
C GLN A 67 14.42 10.04 -13.77
#